data_AF-A0A1F9MV13-F1
#
_entry.id   AF-A0A1F9MV13-F1
#
_cell.length_a   1.000
_cell.length_b   1.000
_cell.length_c   1.000
_cell.angle_alpha   90.00
_cell.angle_beta   90.00
_cell.angle_gamma   90.00
#
_symmetry.space_group_name_H-M   'P 1'
#
loop_
_entity.id
_entity.type
_entity.pdbx_description
1 polymer ?
#
loop_
_entity_poly.entity_id
_entity_poly.type
_entity_poly.pdbx_seq_one_letter_code
_entity_poly.pdbx_strand_id
1 'polypeptide(L)'
;MTTPPFSVQSLHEILARSGDRLPEETRKRILSHGQAVAQPLLALLKEAPSSRIDDVDAGTAKVHAVGLLADLQAADAVAPMLEILKRTEGISWIHDRTIEAMKRMGQVAFEPALLAYQATDDDELRHSLCAVLPCLGVRDEGLFQILLRELEKNPDRAAGWLADYGDPRGLECLARRLDAFEIVDNGSPFANHAVIEMQAAIQKLGGRLTPSHQQKYGQALELAGRYRHVLHEYFDSLRQRRVAPNPTQPPKLDAPKGRGTPVVDMRSSMPLLSTASPSLSPNRGYGVPSRRLGRNERCWCGSGKKYKKCHWASDHQSGVGK
;
A
#
# COMPACT_ATOMS: atom_id res chain seq x y z
N MET A 1 -13.70 -13.03 38.16
CA MET A 1 -13.56 -12.47 36.81
C MET A 1 -13.72 -10.97 36.92
N THR A 2 -12.65 -10.21 36.69
CA THR A 2 -12.68 -8.74 36.66
C THR A 2 -13.42 -8.27 35.41
N THR A 3 -14.37 -7.35 35.58
CA THR A 3 -15.10 -6.73 34.48
C THR A 3 -14.12 -6.03 33.53
N PRO A 4 -14.22 -6.20 32.19
CA PRO A 4 -13.33 -5.54 31.26
C PRO A 4 -13.48 -4.01 31.35
N PRO A 5 -12.40 -3.26 31.13
CA PRO A 5 -12.37 -1.79 31.27
C PRO A 5 -13.29 -1.08 30.28
N PHE A 6 -13.62 -1.73 29.17
CA PHE A 6 -14.55 -1.25 28.17
C PHE A 6 -15.49 -2.38 27.74
N SER A 7 -16.75 -2.05 27.46
CA SER A 7 -17.63 -2.92 26.69
C SER A 7 -17.30 -2.82 25.20
N VAL A 8 -17.61 -3.86 24.42
CA VAL A 8 -17.41 -3.86 22.96
C VAL A 8 -18.12 -2.68 22.31
N GLN A 9 -19.37 -2.42 22.72
CA GLN A 9 -20.15 -1.27 22.24
C GLN A 9 -19.46 0.07 22.54
N SER A 10 -18.93 0.26 23.76
CA SER A 10 -18.23 1.51 24.10
C SER A 10 -16.97 1.71 23.27
N LEU A 11 -16.21 0.64 22.98
CA LEU A 11 -15.05 0.73 22.09
C LEU A 11 -15.46 1.03 20.67
N HIS A 12 -16.50 0.37 20.15
CA HIS A 12 -17.01 0.65 18.82
C HIS A 12 -17.35 2.13 18.66
N GLU A 13 -18.13 2.69 19.59
CA GLU A 13 -18.49 4.11 19.55
C GLU A 13 -17.28 5.06 19.63
N ILE A 14 -16.31 4.78 20.50
CA ILE A 14 -15.09 5.60 20.64
C ILE A 14 -14.26 5.55 19.34
N LEU A 15 -14.05 4.36 18.78
CA LEU A 15 -13.19 4.17 17.62
C LEU A 15 -13.86 4.66 16.33
N ALA A 16 -15.16 4.41 16.15
CA ALA A 16 -15.93 4.91 15.02
C ALA A 16 -15.93 6.44 14.94
N ARG A 17 -16.17 7.13 16.08
CA ARG A 17 -16.18 8.60 16.15
C ARG A 17 -14.82 9.25 15.87
N SER A 18 -13.75 8.48 15.86
CA SER A 18 -12.40 9.00 15.62
C SER A 18 -12.11 9.25 14.14
N GLY A 19 -12.97 8.80 13.22
CA GLY A 19 -12.74 8.94 11.77
C GLY A 19 -11.40 8.33 11.35
N ASP A 20 -10.74 8.90 10.34
CA ASP A 20 -9.50 8.33 9.77
C ASP A 20 -8.31 8.24 10.76
N ARG A 21 -8.32 9.01 11.85
CA ARG A 21 -7.19 9.09 12.79
C ARG A 21 -7.65 9.01 14.24
N LEU A 22 -7.22 7.96 14.94
CA LEU A 22 -7.41 7.84 16.37
C LEU A 22 -6.58 8.91 17.12
N PRO A 23 -7.22 9.82 17.90
CA PRO A 23 -6.49 10.81 18.67
C PRO A 23 -5.50 10.15 19.64
N GLU A 24 -4.30 10.74 19.77
CA GLU A 24 -3.21 10.15 20.57
C GLU A 24 -3.61 9.92 22.03
N GLU A 25 -4.33 10.88 22.63
CA GLU A 25 -4.82 10.77 24.01
C GLU A 25 -5.85 9.65 24.17
N THR A 26 -6.75 9.46 23.19
CA THR A 26 -7.68 8.33 23.18
C THR A 26 -6.93 7.00 23.07
N ARG A 27 -5.93 6.92 22.18
CA ARG A 27 -5.07 5.75 22.03
C ARG A 27 -4.34 5.42 23.33
N LYS A 28 -3.66 6.39 23.95
CA LYS A 28 -2.97 6.23 25.24
C LYS A 28 -3.91 5.75 26.33
N ARG A 29 -5.10 6.35 26.43
CA ARG A 29 -6.12 5.94 27.40
C ARG A 29 -6.52 4.48 27.23
N ILE A 30 -6.82 4.04 26.01
CA ILE A 30 -7.19 2.64 25.74
C ILE A 30 -6.03 1.70 26.08
N LEU A 31 -4.82 2.01 25.61
CA LEU A 31 -3.62 1.18 25.82
C LEU A 31 -3.17 1.13 27.28
N SER A 32 -3.50 2.14 28.10
CA SER A 32 -3.18 2.14 29.54
C SER A 32 -3.80 0.99 30.32
N HIS A 33 -4.84 0.35 29.78
CA HIS A 33 -5.46 -0.84 30.35
C HIS A 33 -4.76 -2.16 29.97
N GLY A 34 -3.70 -2.10 29.15
CA GLY A 34 -2.89 -3.27 28.78
C GLY A 34 -3.70 -4.41 28.17
N GLN A 35 -3.37 -5.65 28.53
CA GLN A 35 -4.04 -6.84 27.98
C GLN A 35 -5.53 -6.94 28.32
N ALA A 36 -6.02 -6.22 29.33
CA ALA A 36 -7.44 -6.26 29.72
C ALA A 36 -8.37 -5.73 28.62
N VAL A 37 -7.87 -4.89 27.70
CA VAL A 37 -8.66 -4.37 26.58
C VAL A 37 -8.54 -5.23 25.31
N ALA A 38 -7.64 -6.22 25.27
CA ALA A 38 -7.45 -7.07 24.08
C ALA A 38 -8.71 -7.86 23.73
N GLN A 39 -9.37 -8.49 24.71
CA GLN A 39 -10.57 -9.31 24.47
C GLN A 39 -11.74 -8.50 23.88
N PRO A 40 -12.12 -7.33 24.42
CA PRO A 40 -13.10 -6.47 23.77
C PRO A 40 -12.74 -6.03 22.35
N LEU A 41 -11.46 -5.74 22.07
CA LEU A 41 -11.00 -5.38 20.72
C LEU A 41 -11.08 -6.57 19.75
N LEU A 42 -10.75 -7.77 20.21
CA LEU A 42 -10.88 -9.02 19.44
C LEU A 42 -12.35 -9.31 19.12
N ALA A 43 -13.25 -9.09 20.09
CA ALA A 43 -14.69 -9.25 19.86
C ALA A 43 -15.17 -8.30 18.76
N LEU A 44 -14.73 -7.04 18.78
CA LEU A 44 -15.05 -6.05 17.75
C LEU A 44 -14.58 -6.47 16.35
N LEU A 45 -13.40 -7.10 16.23
CA LEU A 45 -12.96 -7.62 14.92
C LEU A 45 -13.87 -8.73 14.37
N LYS A 46 -14.38 -9.58 15.26
CA LYS A 46 -15.22 -10.75 14.94
C LYS A 46 -16.67 -10.40 14.66
N GLU A 47 -17.15 -9.21 15.03
CA GLU A 47 -18.52 -8.77 14.72
C GLU A 47 -18.74 -8.79 13.20
N ALA A 48 -19.89 -9.32 12.76
CA ALA A 48 -20.25 -9.28 11.34
C ALA A 48 -20.31 -7.82 10.86
N PRO A 49 -19.95 -7.52 9.60
CA PRO A 49 -20.19 -6.19 9.05
C PRO A 49 -21.67 -5.84 9.24
N SER A 50 -21.95 -4.63 9.74
CA SER A 50 -23.33 -4.18 9.85
C SER A 50 -23.95 -4.26 8.45
N SER A 51 -25.20 -4.74 8.36
CA SER A 51 -25.91 -4.92 7.10
C SER A 51 -26.27 -3.60 6.40
N ARG A 52 -25.72 -2.47 6.88
CA ARG A 52 -25.94 -1.13 6.32
C ARG A 52 -24.78 -0.83 5.38
N ILE A 53 -25.11 -0.79 4.09
CA ILE A 53 -24.19 -0.55 2.97
C ILE A 53 -23.43 0.80 3.10
N ASP A 54 -23.89 1.71 3.96
CA ASP A 54 -23.32 3.05 4.18
C ASP A 54 -22.42 3.16 5.43
N ASP A 55 -22.12 2.06 6.13
CA ASP A 55 -21.41 2.10 7.41
C ASP A 55 -19.88 2.21 7.24
N VAL A 56 -19.44 3.35 6.71
CA VAL A 56 -18.01 3.76 6.66
C VAL A 56 -17.39 3.76 8.07
N ASP A 57 -18.21 3.94 9.10
CA ASP A 57 -17.82 4.00 10.50
C ASP A 57 -17.46 2.62 11.08
N ALA A 58 -18.20 1.57 10.71
CA ALA A 58 -17.89 0.18 11.11
C ALA A 58 -16.53 -0.30 10.55
N GLY A 59 -16.18 0.12 9.32
CA GLY A 59 -14.86 -0.13 8.75
C GLY A 59 -13.75 0.59 9.52
N THR A 60 -14.01 1.83 9.92
CA THR A 60 -13.08 2.69 10.65
C THR A 60 -12.77 2.17 12.06
N ALA A 61 -13.77 1.69 12.79
CA ALA A 61 -13.57 1.13 14.13
C ALA A 61 -12.65 -0.10 14.11
N LYS A 62 -12.86 -1.02 13.14
CA LYS A 62 -12.02 -2.21 12.98
C LYS A 62 -10.59 -1.88 12.57
N VAL A 63 -10.39 -0.90 11.69
CA VAL A 63 -9.06 -0.38 11.31
C VAL A 63 -8.28 0.08 12.54
N HIS A 64 -8.92 0.82 13.45
CA HIS A 64 -8.26 1.24 14.70
C HIS A 64 -8.03 0.08 15.66
N ALA A 65 -8.98 -0.85 15.79
CA ALA A 65 -8.83 -2.02 16.65
C ALA A 65 -7.66 -2.93 16.22
N VAL A 66 -7.50 -3.17 14.91
CA VAL A 66 -6.31 -3.86 14.35
C VAL A 66 -5.02 -3.16 14.79
N GLY A 67 -4.98 -1.83 14.68
CA GLY A 67 -3.83 -1.03 15.08
C GLY A 67 -3.47 -1.18 16.56
N LEU A 68 -4.49 -1.09 17.43
CA LEU A 68 -4.36 -1.19 18.89
C LEU A 68 -3.96 -2.61 19.34
N LEU A 69 -4.50 -3.66 18.71
CA LEU A 69 -4.14 -5.04 19.03
C LEU A 69 -2.66 -5.33 18.72
N ALA A 70 -2.13 -4.76 17.63
CA ALA A 70 -0.69 -4.82 17.35
C ALA A 70 0.14 -4.02 18.37
N ASP A 71 -0.35 -2.85 18.81
CA ASP A 71 0.32 -2.07 19.86
C ASP A 71 0.39 -2.84 21.20
N LEU A 72 -0.63 -3.66 21.48
CA LEU A 72 -0.70 -4.53 22.64
C LEU A 72 0.08 -5.84 22.45
N GLN A 73 0.59 -6.13 21.26
CA GLN A 73 1.21 -7.44 20.93
C GLN A 73 0.28 -8.62 21.27
N ALA A 74 -1.02 -8.47 21.02
CA ALA A 74 -2.02 -9.47 21.36
C ALA A 74 -1.95 -10.67 20.39
N ALA A 75 -1.27 -11.76 20.78
CA ALA A 75 -1.07 -12.94 19.92
C ALA A 75 -2.38 -13.55 19.40
N ASP A 76 -3.44 -13.55 20.22
CA ASP A 76 -4.79 -14.02 19.84
C ASP A 76 -5.42 -13.21 18.69
N ALA A 77 -4.85 -12.05 18.33
CA ALA A 77 -5.29 -11.24 17.21
C ALA A 77 -4.80 -11.73 15.85
N VAL A 78 -3.76 -12.57 15.81
CA VAL A 78 -3.17 -13.05 14.55
C VAL A 78 -4.19 -13.85 13.74
N ALA A 79 -4.92 -14.78 14.36
CA ALA A 79 -5.92 -15.58 13.64
C ALA A 79 -7.10 -14.73 13.08
N PRO A 80 -7.72 -13.80 13.85
CA PRO A 80 -8.67 -12.85 13.28
C PRO A 80 -8.11 -11.97 12.16
N MET A 81 -6.85 -11.54 12.26
CA MET A 81 -6.18 -10.75 11.21
C MET A 81 -6.00 -11.56 9.92
N LEU A 82 -5.62 -12.84 10.02
CA LEU A 82 -5.55 -13.75 8.87
C LEU A 82 -6.92 -13.91 8.19
N GLU A 83 -7.99 -14.00 8.96
CA GLU A 83 -9.35 -14.07 8.40
C GLU A 83 -9.77 -12.75 7.70
N ILE A 84 -9.30 -11.60 8.19
CA ILE A 84 -9.49 -10.32 7.50
C ILE A 84 -8.77 -10.35 6.15
N LEU A 85 -7.50 -10.75 6.11
CA LEU A 85 -6.73 -10.84 4.85
C LEU A 85 -7.38 -11.80 3.86
N LYS A 86 -7.97 -12.90 4.33
CA LYS A 86 -8.68 -13.87 3.49
C LYS A 86 -9.98 -13.31 2.88
N ARG A 87 -10.64 -12.35 3.54
CA ARG A 87 -11.95 -11.82 3.13
C ARG A 87 -11.90 -10.46 2.45
N THR A 88 -10.73 -9.84 2.40
CA THR A 88 -10.57 -8.47 1.91
C THR A 88 -9.50 -8.44 0.84
N GLU A 89 -9.69 -7.58 -0.14
CA GLU A 89 -8.72 -7.32 -1.20
C GLU A 89 -7.76 -6.19 -0.80
N GLY A 90 -6.58 -6.14 -1.43
CA GLY A 90 -5.54 -5.15 -1.15
C GLY A 90 -5.91 -3.67 -1.37
N ILE A 91 -7.08 -3.37 -1.94
CA ILE A 91 -7.59 -1.98 -2.03
C ILE A 91 -8.31 -1.52 -0.74
N SER A 92 -8.59 -2.43 0.18
CA SER A 92 -9.33 -2.15 1.40
C SER A 92 -8.42 -1.59 2.49
N TRP A 93 -8.81 -0.47 3.12
CA TRP A 93 -8.00 0.15 4.17
C TRP A 93 -7.73 -0.77 5.37
N ILE A 94 -8.66 -1.66 5.68
CA ILE A 94 -8.47 -2.65 6.75
C ILE A 94 -7.45 -3.72 6.34
N HIS A 95 -7.37 -4.06 5.05
CA HIS A 95 -6.41 -5.03 4.53
C HIS A 95 -4.98 -4.50 4.72
N ASP A 96 -4.69 -3.30 4.19
CA ASP A 96 -3.40 -2.64 4.36
C ASP A 96 -3.05 -2.44 5.83
N ARG A 97 -4.02 -1.99 6.63
CA ARG A 97 -3.81 -1.81 8.08
C ARG A 97 -3.46 -3.13 8.77
N THR A 98 -4.06 -4.24 8.32
CA THR A 98 -3.81 -5.58 8.87
C THR A 98 -2.40 -6.06 8.53
N ILE A 99 -1.95 -5.89 7.28
CA ILE A 99 -0.57 -6.17 6.89
C ILE A 99 0.42 -5.41 7.79
N GLU A 100 0.26 -4.09 7.92
CA GLU A 100 1.15 -3.26 8.74
C GLU A 100 1.07 -3.57 10.24
N ALA A 101 -0.10 -3.99 10.73
CA ALA A 101 -0.26 -4.45 12.11
C ALA A 101 0.50 -5.75 12.35
N MET A 102 0.33 -6.75 11.49
CA MET A 102 1.02 -8.04 11.60
C MET A 102 2.55 -7.88 11.52
N LYS A 103 3.06 -7.03 10.63
CA LYS A 103 4.50 -6.70 10.57
C LYS A 103 5.04 -6.17 11.91
N ARG A 104 4.29 -5.28 12.57
CA ARG A 104 4.67 -4.73 13.90
C ARG A 104 4.54 -5.72 15.04
N MET A 105 3.75 -6.78 14.89
CA MET A 105 3.68 -7.87 15.85
C MET A 105 4.93 -8.79 15.76
N GLY A 106 5.59 -8.84 14.61
CA GLY A 106 6.85 -9.57 14.46
C GLY A 106 6.68 -11.08 14.64
N GLN A 107 7.58 -11.71 15.40
CA GLN A 107 7.73 -13.17 15.46
C GLN A 107 6.45 -13.90 15.90
N VAL A 108 5.59 -13.29 16.73
CA VAL A 108 4.35 -13.92 17.19
C VAL A 108 3.37 -14.21 16.05
N ALA A 109 3.50 -13.50 14.92
CA ALA A 109 2.68 -13.72 13.74
C ALA A 109 3.27 -14.74 12.76
N PHE A 110 4.52 -15.19 12.96
CA PHE A 110 5.26 -15.95 11.96
C PHE A 110 4.67 -17.32 11.68
N GLU A 111 4.58 -18.17 12.71
CA GLU A 111 4.11 -19.55 12.54
C GLU A 111 2.66 -19.61 12.04
N PRO A 112 1.71 -18.83 12.58
CA PRO A 112 0.35 -18.81 12.04
C PRO A 112 0.27 -18.30 10.58
N ALA A 113 1.06 -17.29 10.21
CA ALA A 113 1.07 -16.77 8.85
C ALA A 113 1.69 -17.77 7.86
N LEU A 114 2.74 -18.49 8.27
CA LEU A 114 3.38 -19.50 7.43
C LEU A 114 2.47 -20.70 7.22
N LEU A 115 1.78 -21.16 8.27
CA LEU A 115 0.76 -22.20 8.15
C LEU A 115 -0.39 -21.77 7.24
N ALA A 116 -0.87 -20.52 7.37
CA ALA A 116 -1.89 -19.98 6.48
C ALA A 116 -1.44 -19.96 5.01
N TYR A 117 -0.18 -19.62 4.75
CA TYR A 117 0.39 -19.63 3.39
C TYR A 117 0.40 -21.05 2.80
N GLN A 118 0.84 -22.03 3.60
CA GLN A 118 0.92 -23.43 3.18
C GLN A 118 -0.45 -24.06 2.97
N ALA A 119 -1.47 -23.63 3.72
CA ALA A 119 -2.82 -24.20 3.68
C ALA A 119 -3.72 -23.60 2.60
N THR A 120 -3.32 -22.51 1.94
CA THR A 120 -4.15 -21.82 0.93
C THR A 120 -3.60 -21.98 -0.47
N ASP A 121 -4.49 -22.08 -1.45
CA ASP A 121 -4.20 -21.97 -2.89
C ASP A 121 -4.65 -20.63 -3.48
N ASP A 122 -5.19 -19.74 -2.65
CA ASP A 122 -5.61 -18.39 -3.06
C ASP A 122 -4.39 -17.48 -3.27
N ASP A 123 -4.21 -17.02 -4.52
CA ASP A 123 -3.05 -16.22 -4.92
C ASP A 123 -3.02 -14.84 -4.26
N GLU A 124 -4.18 -14.21 -3.99
CA GLU A 124 -4.25 -12.89 -3.35
C GLU A 124 -3.87 -12.98 -1.86
N LEU A 125 -4.33 -14.02 -1.17
CA LEU A 125 -3.93 -14.31 0.20
C LEU A 125 -2.44 -14.69 0.26
N ARG A 126 -1.94 -15.51 -0.67
CA ARG A 126 -0.49 -15.81 -0.76
C ARG A 126 0.32 -14.53 -0.96
N HIS A 127 -0.13 -13.64 -1.84
CA HIS A 127 0.49 -12.34 -2.05
C HIS A 127 0.54 -11.52 -0.76
N SER A 128 -0.58 -11.43 -0.05
CA SER A 128 -0.70 -10.70 1.22
C SER A 128 0.24 -11.27 2.30
N LEU A 129 0.32 -12.59 2.40
CA LEU A 129 1.20 -13.27 3.35
C LEU A 129 2.68 -13.10 3.01
N CYS A 130 3.05 -13.11 1.73
CA CYS A 130 4.41 -12.78 1.28
C CYS A 130 4.79 -11.32 1.57
N ALA A 131 3.83 -10.40 1.65
CA ALA A 131 4.10 -9.03 2.09
C ALA A 131 4.35 -8.91 3.61
N VAL A 132 3.93 -9.90 4.41
CA VAL A 132 4.04 -9.90 5.88
C VAL A 132 5.24 -10.73 6.35
N LEU A 133 5.32 -11.99 5.93
CA LEU A 133 6.27 -13.00 6.42
C LEU A 133 7.74 -12.54 6.46
N PRO A 134 8.28 -11.89 5.40
CA PRO A 134 9.68 -11.42 5.39
C PRO A 134 10.01 -10.43 6.51
N CYS A 135 9.03 -9.64 6.94
CA CYS A 135 9.22 -8.58 7.93
C CYS A 135 9.11 -9.06 9.38
N LEU A 136 8.77 -10.34 9.62
CA LEU A 136 8.48 -10.84 10.97
C LEU A 136 9.73 -11.15 11.81
N GLY A 137 10.93 -10.99 11.22
CA GLY A 137 12.20 -11.14 11.94
C GLY A 137 12.57 -12.59 12.27
N VAL A 138 12.06 -13.56 11.49
CA VAL A 138 12.40 -14.99 11.60
C VAL A 138 13.18 -15.41 10.36
N ARG A 139 14.29 -16.13 10.56
CA ARG A 139 15.06 -16.76 9.49
C ARG A 139 14.59 -18.19 9.32
N ASP A 140 13.94 -18.46 8.20
CA ASP A 140 13.38 -19.76 7.86
C ASP A 140 13.76 -20.14 6.42
N GLU A 141 14.29 -21.34 6.25
CA GLU A 141 14.71 -21.82 4.94
C GLU A 141 13.51 -22.07 4.03
N GLY A 142 12.38 -22.54 4.57
CA GLY A 142 11.14 -22.74 3.82
C GLY A 142 10.63 -21.44 3.20
N LEU A 143 10.56 -20.38 4.00
CA LEU A 143 10.21 -19.02 3.56
C LEU A 143 11.21 -18.50 2.53
N PHE A 144 12.51 -18.67 2.75
CA PHE A 144 13.50 -18.24 1.76
C PHE A 144 13.27 -18.89 0.40
N GLN A 145 13.01 -20.20 0.37
CA GLN A 145 12.69 -20.93 -0.86
C GLN A 145 11.35 -20.49 -1.48
N ILE A 146 10.35 -20.11 -0.68
CA ILE A 146 9.11 -19.49 -1.17
C ILE A 146 9.43 -18.19 -1.92
N LEU A 147 10.21 -17.30 -1.31
CA LEU A 147 10.56 -16.01 -1.90
C LEU A 147 11.36 -16.16 -3.20
N LEU A 148 12.26 -17.14 -3.29
CA LEU A 148 12.99 -17.44 -4.52
C LEU A 148 12.07 -17.93 -5.65
N ARG A 149 11.08 -18.77 -5.33
CA ARG A 149 10.09 -19.20 -6.34
C ARG A 149 9.22 -18.04 -6.82
N GLU A 150 8.86 -17.13 -5.92
CA GLU A 150 8.13 -15.92 -6.30
C GLU A 150 8.98 -14.95 -7.14
N LEU A 151 10.29 -14.86 -6.92
CA LEU A 151 11.19 -14.06 -7.75
C LEU A 151 11.20 -14.50 -9.22
N GLU A 152 11.09 -15.80 -9.48
CA GLU A 152 11.02 -16.31 -10.85
C GLU A 152 9.71 -15.92 -11.54
N LYS A 153 8.59 -16.02 -10.82
CA LYS A 153 7.24 -15.76 -11.35
C LYS A 153 6.89 -14.27 -11.43
N ASN A 154 7.15 -13.54 -10.35
CA ASN A 154 6.70 -12.16 -10.10
C ASN A 154 7.88 -11.30 -9.58
N PRO A 155 8.89 -11.03 -10.42
CA PRO A 155 10.14 -10.40 -9.99
C PRO A 155 9.98 -8.95 -9.50
N ASP A 156 8.91 -8.27 -9.89
CA ASP A 156 8.57 -6.92 -9.43
C ASP A 156 8.30 -6.87 -7.92
N ARG A 157 7.44 -7.76 -7.42
CA ARG A 157 7.07 -7.76 -5.99
C ARG A 157 8.08 -8.53 -5.14
N ALA A 158 8.52 -9.68 -5.63
CA ALA A 158 9.35 -10.60 -4.88
C ALA A 158 10.76 -10.04 -4.58
N ALA A 159 11.28 -9.15 -5.43
CA ALA A 159 12.53 -8.46 -5.15
C ALA A 159 12.46 -7.65 -3.84
N GLY A 160 11.38 -6.87 -3.66
CA GLY A 160 11.14 -6.12 -2.43
C GLY A 160 11.05 -7.03 -1.20
N TRP A 161 10.33 -8.16 -1.32
CA TRP A 161 10.20 -9.14 -0.24
C TRP A 161 11.52 -9.80 0.15
N LEU A 162 12.38 -10.15 -0.81
CA LEU A 162 13.72 -10.66 -0.50
C LEU A 162 14.58 -9.62 0.23
N ALA A 163 14.43 -8.35 -0.13
CA ALA A 163 15.12 -7.26 0.54
C ALA A 163 14.59 -7.00 1.96
N ASP A 164 13.28 -7.13 2.18
CA ASP A 164 12.65 -7.08 3.51
C ASP A 164 13.06 -8.28 4.36
N TYR A 165 13.15 -9.48 3.76
CA TYR A 165 13.66 -10.66 4.42
C TYR A 165 15.10 -10.44 4.89
N GLY A 166 15.92 -9.80 4.06
CA GLY A 166 17.24 -9.30 4.50
C GLY A 166 18.34 -10.36 4.52
N ASP A 167 18.18 -11.48 3.81
CA ASP A 167 19.21 -12.55 3.74
C ASP A 167 20.21 -12.24 2.60
N PRO A 168 21.52 -12.10 2.88
CA PRO A 168 22.52 -11.82 1.86
C PRO A 168 22.58 -12.85 0.73
N ARG A 169 22.14 -14.10 0.95
CA ARG A 169 22.03 -15.12 -0.10
C ARG A 169 21.11 -14.68 -1.24
N GLY A 170 20.16 -13.79 -0.97
CA GLY A 170 19.28 -13.21 -1.98
C GLY A 170 20.02 -12.36 -3.03
N LEU A 171 21.21 -11.83 -2.73
CA LEU A 171 21.98 -10.99 -3.65
C LEU A 171 22.33 -11.71 -4.96
N GLU A 172 22.81 -12.95 -4.86
CA GLU A 172 23.19 -13.73 -6.04
C GLU A 172 21.97 -14.07 -6.89
N CYS A 173 20.85 -14.42 -6.25
CA CYS A 173 19.59 -14.72 -6.94
C CYS A 173 19.03 -13.48 -7.65
N LEU A 174 19.01 -12.32 -6.98
CA LEU A 174 18.57 -11.06 -7.55
C LEU A 174 19.45 -10.62 -8.73
N ALA A 175 20.78 -10.73 -8.59
CA ALA A 175 21.72 -10.39 -9.66
C ALA A 175 21.51 -11.29 -10.88
N ARG A 176 21.41 -12.62 -10.68
CA ARG A 176 21.13 -13.58 -11.76
C ARG A 176 19.79 -13.29 -12.44
N ARG A 177 18.74 -12.99 -11.66
CA ARG A 177 17.43 -12.66 -12.21
C ARG A 177 17.47 -11.36 -13.02
N LEU A 178 18.19 -10.35 -12.52
CA LEU A 178 18.38 -9.08 -13.21
C LEU A 178 19.17 -9.26 -14.52
N ASP A 179 20.18 -10.12 -14.54
CA ASP A 179 20.94 -10.47 -15.76
C ASP A 179 20.02 -11.13 -16.80
N ALA A 180 19.22 -12.11 -16.37
CA ALA A 180 18.28 -12.83 -17.23
C ALA A 180 17.06 -12.01 -17.66
N PHE A 181 16.76 -10.88 -17.02
CA PHE A 181 15.59 -10.06 -17.36
C PHE A 181 15.80 -9.32 -18.69
N GLU A 182 14.88 -9.52 -19.62
CA GLU A 182 14.86 -8.82 -20.91
C GLU A 182 14.09 -7.51 -20.80
N ILE A 183 14.69 -6.42 -21.29
CA ILE A 183 14.01 -5.13 -21.34
C ILE A 183 12.95 -5.16 -22.44
N VAL A 184 11.74 -4.74 -22.10
CA VAL A 184 10.60 -4.70 -23.01
C VAL A 184 10.17 -3.25 -23.23
N ASP A 185 10.01 -2.85 -24.49
CA ASP A 185 9.40 -1.59 -24.89
C ASP A 185 8.01 -1.86 -25.49
N ASN A 186 6.98 -1.88 -24.63
CA ASN A 186 5.59 -2.15 -25.02
C ASN A 186 4.65 -0.97 -24.75
N GLY A 187 5.19 0.23 -24.54
CA GLY A 187 4.39 1.41 -24.22
C GLY A 187 3.88 1.51 -22.78
N SER A 188 4.12 0.49 -21.93
CA SER A 188 3.76 0.55 -20.52
C SER A 188 4.89 1.16 -19.68
N PRO A 189 4.61 2.15 -18.82
CA PRO A 189 5.60 2.65 -17.86
C PRO A 189 5.97 1.62 -16.78
N PHE A 190 5.24 0.51 -16.67
CA PHE A 190 5.49 -0.57 -15.72
C PHE A 190 6.20 -1.79 -16.35
N ALA A 191 6.44 -1.79 -17.67
CA ALA A 191 6.98 -2.94 -18.40
C ALA A 191 8.29 -3.48 -17.81
N ASN A 192 9.13 -2.58 -17.30
CA ASN A 192 10.45 -2.90 -16.77
C ASN A 192 10.54 -2.63 -15.25
N HIS A 193 9.40 -2.59 -14.55
CA HIS A 193 9.40 -2.25 -13.12
C HIS A 193 10.21 -3.24 -12.28
N ALA A 194 10.22 -4.53 -12.66
CA ALA A 194 11.04 -5.55 -12.03
C ALA A 194 12.55 -5.21 -12.00
N VAL A 195 13.07 -4.53 -13.02
CA VAL A 195 14.48 -4.07 -13.03
C VAL A 195 14.73 -3.04 -11.94
N ILE A 196 13.79 -2.13 -11.72
CA ILE A 196 13.87 -1.09 -10.68
C ILE A 196 13.81 -1.73 -9.29
N GLU A 197 12.91 -2.68 -9.09
CA GLU A 197 12.72 -3.37 -7.81
C GLU A 197 13.90 -4.28 -7.47
N MET A 198 14.41 -5.07 -8.42
CA MET A 198 15.62 -5.88 -8.21
C MET A 198 16.84 -5.02 -7.90
N GLN A 199 16.98 -3.89 -8.59
CA GLN A 199 18.06 -2.94 -8.35
C GLN A 199 17.99 -2.37 -6.91
N ALA A 200 16.81 -1.92 -6.49
CA ALA A 200 16.59 -1.40 -5.14
C ALA A 200 16.82 -2.48 -4.06
N ALA A 201 16.37 -3.71 -4.33
CA ALA A 201 16.56 -4.85 -3.45
C ALA A 201 18.04 -5.21 -3.26
N ILE A 202 18.82 -5.28 -4.35
CA ILE A 202 20.27 -5.52 -4.30
C ILE A 202 20.96 -4.48 -3.41
N GLN A 203 20.65 -3.20 -3.60
CA GLN A 203 21.24 -2.13 -2.79
C GLN A 203 20.84 -2.20 -1.33
N LYS A 204 19.56 -2.48 -1.04
CA LYS A 204 19.04 -2.61 0.32
C LYS A 204 19.70 -3.76 1.08
N LEU A 205 20.06 -4.85 0.39
CA LEU A 205 20.84 -5.96 0.93
C LEU A 205 22.35 -5.68 1.02
N GLY A 206 22.81 -4.47 0.66
CA GLY A 206 24.22 -4.07 0.70
C GLY A 206 25.04 -4.50 -0.53
N GLY A 207 24.38 -5.01 -1.57
CA GLY A 207 25.02 -5.37 -2.84
C GLY A 207 25.36 -4.16 -3.71
N ARG A 208 26.22 -4.39 -4.70
CA ARG A 208 26.61 -3.38 -5.69
C ARG A 208 26.18 -3.83 -7.08
N LEU A 209 25.68 -2.88 -7.86
CA LEU A 209 25.34 -3.11 -9.26
C LEU A 209 26.61 -3.16 -10.11
N THR A 210 26.63 -4.08 -11.07
CA THR A 210 27.65 -4.07 -12.13
C THR A 210 27.38 -2.93 -13.13
N PRO A 211 28.35 -2.54 -13.97
CA PRO A 211 28.10 -1.58 -15.05
C PRO A 211 26.97 -2.00 -15.99
N SER A 212 26.84 -3.31 -16.27
CA SER A 212 25.74 -3.84 -17.09
C SER A 212 24.38 -3.68 -16.39
N HIS A 213 24.30 -3.94 -15.08
CA HIS A 213 23.09 -3.69 -14.28
C HIS A 213 22.72 -2.21 -14.27
N GLN A 214 23.70 -1.31 -14.13
CA GLN A 214 23.47 0.13 -14.16
C GLN A 214 22.94 0.60 -15.52
N GLN A 215 23.48 0.08 -16.61
CA GLN A 215 22.99 0.36 -17.95
C GLN A 215 21.54 -0.11 -18.13
N LYS A 216 21.25 -1.36 -17.72
CA LYS A 216 19.89 -1.94 -17.81
C LYS A 216 18.88 -1.13 -16.98
N TYR A 217 19.28 -0.72 -15.77
CA TYR A 217 18.48 0.15 -14.93
C TYR A 217 18.21 1.52 -15.57
N GLY A 218 19.24 2.15 -16.15
CA GLY A 218 19.09 3.41 -16.88
C GLY A 218 18.11 3.31 -18.04
N GLN A 219 18.19 2.23 -18.82
CA GLN A 219 17.26 1.96 -19.92
C GLN A 219 15.82 1.78 -19.41
N ALA A 220 15.61 1.02 -18.32
CA ALA A 220 14.30 0.83 -17.71
C ALA A 220 13.68 2.17 -17.25
N LEU A 221 14.48 3.05 -16.63
CA LEU A 221 14.04 4.38 -16.20
C LEU A 221 13.69 5.30 -17.37
N GLU A 222 14.47 5.26 -18.46
CA GLU A 222 14.19 6.04 -19.66
C GLU A 222 12.84 5.65 -20.26
N LEU A 223 12.60 4.35 -20.45
CA LEU A 223 11.34 3.82 -20.97
C LEU A 223 10.16 4.17 -20.05
N ALA A 224 10.32 3.98 -18.74
CA ALA A 224 9.29 4.36 -17.76
C ALA A 224 8.99 5.87 -17.80
N GLY A 225 10.02 6.70 -18.00
CA GLY A 225 9.89 8.14 -18.16
C GLY A 225 9.17 8.53 -19.44
N ARG A 226 9.50 7.87 -20.56
CA ARG A 226 8.87 8.09 -21.86
C ARG A 226 7.37 7.89 -21.79
N TYR A 227 6.88 6.86 -21.10
CA TYR A 227 5.45 6.56 -21.02
C TYR A 227 4.75 7.11 -19.76
N ARG A 228 5.45 7.91 -18.94
CA ARG A 228 4.87 8.51 -17.74
C ARG A 228 3.72 9.48 -18.06
N HIS A 229 3.78 10.14 -19.21
CA HIS A 229 2.70 11.02 -19.69
C HIS A 229 1.41 10.25 -19.97
N VAL A 230 1.49 9.00 -20.46
CA VAL A 230 0.33 8.13 -20.72
C VAL A 230 -0.47 7.89 -19.43
N LEU A 231 0.21 7.68 -18.30
CA LEU A 231 -0.46 7.57 -17.00
C LEU A 231 -1.11 8.88 -16.57
N HIS A 232 -0.42 10.00 -16.78
CA HIS A 232 -0.95 11.31 -16.41
C HIS A 232 -2.23 11.62 -17.18
N GLU A 233 -2.21 11.41 -18.50
CA GLU A 233 -3.39 11.55 -19.37
C GLU A 233 -4.52 10.59 -18.96
N TYR A 234 -4.19 9.34 -18.66
CA TYR A 234 -5.16 8.36 -18.18
C TYR A 234 -5.83 8.81 -16.87
N PHE A 235 -5.06 9.19 -15.85
CA PHE A 235 -5.59 9.63 -14.57
C PHE A 235 -6.34 10.97 -14.66
N ASP A 236 -5.89 11.89 -15.51
CA ASP A 236 -6.63 13.12 -15.79
C ASP A 236 -7.97 12.83 -16.46
N SER A 237 -8.03 11.86 -17.39
CA SER A 237 -9.29 11.41 -18.00
C SER A 237 -10.25 10.81 -16.96
N LEU A 238 -9.75 10.01 -16.00
CA LEU A 238 -10.56 9.44 -14.93
C LEU A 238 -11.12 10.52 -14.00
N ARG A 239 -10.31 11.55 -13.68
CA ARG A 239 -10.75 12.70 -12.89
C ARG A 239 -11.81 13.49 -13.62
N GLN A 240 -11.63 13.77 -14.92
CA GLN A 240 -12.63 14.47 -15.73
C GLN A 240 -13.94 13.68 -15.81
N ARG A 241 -13.89 12.35 -15.91
CA ARG A 241 -15.09 11.47 -15.88
C ARG A 241 -15.82 11.50 -14.54
N ARG A 242 -15.13 11.60 -13.40
CA ARG A 242 -15.76 11.74 -12.07
C ARG A 242 -16.38 13.12 -11.82
N VAL A 243 -15.98 14.15 -12.58
CA VAL A 243 -16.47 15.54 -12.44
C VAL A 243 -17.62 15.86 -13.41
N ALA A 244 -17.96 14.96 -14.34
CA ALA A 244 -19.11 15.14 -15.20
C ALA A 244 -20.40 15.16 -14.36
N PRO A 245 -21.21 16.24 -14.40
CA PRO A 245 -22.48 16.28 -13.69
C PRO A 245 -23.37 15.16 -14.24
N ASN A 246 -24.04 14.45 -13.33
CA ASN A 246 -24.97 13.36 -13.62
C ASN A 246 -25.90 13.78 -14.78
N PRO A 247 -25.81 13.17 -15.98
CA PRO A 247 -26.74 13.49 -17.05
C PRO A 247 -28.09 12.91 -16.66
N THR A 248 -28.97 13.76 -16.14
CA THR A 248 -30.40 13.47 -16.11
C THR A 248 -30.85 13.19 -17.54
N GLN A 249 -31.27 11.95 -17.76
CA GLN A 249 -31.75 11.32 -18.99
C GLN A 249 -30.69 10.74 -19.94
N PRO A 250 -30.78 9.43 -20.29
CA PRO A 250 -29.99 8.87 -21.36
C PRO A 250 -30.48 9.44 -22.71
N PRO A 251 -29.58 9.93 -23.58
CA PRO A 251 -29.95 10.29 -24.94
C PRO A 251 -30.31 9.02 -25.72
N LYS A 252 -31.43 9.07 -26.45
CA LYS A 252 -31.81 8.03 -27.42
C LYS A 252 -30.73 7.97 -28.50
N LEU A 253 -30.02 6.86 -28.57
CA LEU A 253 -29.06 6.58 -29.64
C LEU A 253 -29.79 5.88 -30.79
N ASP A 254 -30.05 6.61 -31.86
CA ASP A 254 -30.31 6.02 -33.17
C ASP A 254 -29.00 5.43 -33.71
N ALA A 255 -29.04 4.16 -34.09
CA ALA A 255 -27.87 3.41 -34.55
C ALA A 255 -27.44 3.81 -35.96
N PRO A 256 -26.16 4.17 -36.19
CA PRO A 256 -25.58 4.12 -37.53
C PRO A 256 -24.78 2.83 -37.72
N LYS A 257 -25.02 2.19 -38.86
CA LYS A 257 -24.30 1.02 -39.36
C LYS A 257 -22.90 1.41 -39.86
N GLY A 258 -21.89 0.65 -39.42
CA GLY A 258 -20.90 0.11 -40.36
C GLY A 258 -19.43 0.57 -40.23
N ARG A 259 -18.60 -0.46 -40.36
CA ARG A 259 -17.20 -0.53 -40.86
C ARG A 259 -16.08 -0.36 -39.85
N GLY A 260 -15.36 -1.48 -39.64
CA GLY A 260 -14.35 -1.69 -38.61
C GLY A 260 -12.98 -1.10 -38.92
N THR A 261 -12.30 -0.78 -37.83
CA THR A 261 -10.85 -0.60 -37.71
C THR A 261 -10.36 -1.54 -36.59
N PRO A 262 -9.11 -2.03 -36.64
CA PRO A 262 -8.64 -3.01 -35.65
C PRO A 262 -8.30 -2.28 -34.34
N VAL A 263 -9.05 -2.59 -33.30
CA VAL A 263 -8.75 -2.16 -31.92
C VAL A 263 -7.69 -3.10 -31.38
N VAL A 264 -6.49 -2.59 -31.13
CA VAL A 264 -5.48 -3.28 -30.31
C VAL A 264 -6.04 -3.41 -28.90
N ASP A 265 -6.28 -4.65 -28.48
CA ASP A 265 -6.89 -4.97 -27.20
C ASP A 265 -5.90 -4.79 -26.05
N MET A 266 -5.87 -3.58 -25.48
CA MET A 266 -5.03 -3.18 -24.35
C MET A 266 -5.47 -3.77 -22.99
N ARG A 267 -6.53 -4.60 -22.96
CA ARG A 267 -7.03 -5.20 -21.71
C ARG A 267 -6.20 -6.38 -21.21
N SER A 268 -5.35 -6.97 -22.05
CA SER A 268 -4.57 -8.16 -21.68
C SER A 268 -3.21 -7.86 -21.01
N SER A 269 -2.83 -6.60 -20.86
CA SER A 269 -1.51 -6.19 -20.33
C SER A 269 -1.58 -5.28 -19.09
N MET A 270 -2.76 -5.14 -18.48
CA MET A 270 -2.88 -4.45 -17.20
C MET A 270 -2.84 -5.48 -16.07
N PRO A 271 -1.84 -5.45 -15.15
CA PRO A 271 -2.09 -6.01 -13.83
C PRO A 271 -3.27 -5.26 -13.23
N LEU A 272 -4.09 -5.95 -12.43
CA LEU A 272 -5.14 -5.34 -11.63
C LEU A 272 -4.53 -4.12 -10.91
N LEU A 273 -4.86 -2.92 -11.41
CA LEU A 273 -4.50 -1.66 -10.80
C LEU A 273 -5.28 -1.59 -9.49
N SER A 274 -4.68 -2.16 -8.42
CA SER A 274 -5.00 -1.72 -7.07
C SER A 274 -4.81 -0.21 -7.06
N THR A 275 -5.86 0.50 -6.66
CA THR A 275 -5.86 1.95 -6.48
C THR A 275 -5.04 2.33 -5.26
N ALA A 276 -3.77 1.96 -5.24
CA ALA A 276 -2.78 2.62 -4.42
C ALA A 276 -2.63 4.03 -4.99
N SER A 277 -3.37 4.96 -4.41
CA SER A 277 -3.00 6.36 -4.46
C SER A 277 -1.55 6.44 -3.96
N PRO A 278 -0.65 7.20 -4.61
CA PRO A 278 0.67 7.42 -4.05
C PRO A 278 0.46 8.07 -2.67
N SER A 279 0.77 7.32 -1.62
CA SER A 279 0.92 7.84 -0.27
C SER A 279 2.07 8.86 -0.32
N LEU A 280 1.72 10.11 -0.62
CA LEU A 280 2.49 11.26 -0.19
C LEU A 280 2.42 11.29 1.33
N SER A 281 3.33 10.57 1.99
CA SER A 281 3.62 10.82 3.39
C SER A 281 4.21 12.22 3.52
N PRO A 282 3.57 13.17 4.23
CA PRO A 282 4.10 14.51 4.38
C PRO A 282 5.00 14.53 5.62
N ASN A 283 6.14 13.82 5.60
CA ASN A 283 7.21 14.09 6.55
C ASN A 283 8.53 13.39 6.21
N ARG A 284 9.25 13.92 5.21
CA ARG A 284 10.72 13.90 5.21
C ARG A 284 11.20 15.24 4.71
N GLY A 285 11.90 15.96 5.58
CA GLY A 285 12.57 17.22 5.29
C GLY A 285 13.70 17.04 4.29
N TYR A 286 13.34 16.85 3.03
CA TYR A 286 14.23 17.17 1.92
C TYR A 286 14.13 18.68 1.71
N GLY A 287 15.13 19.41 2.18
CA GLY A 287 15.35 20.79 1.78
C GLY A 287 15.56 20.84 0.27
N VAL A 288 14.47 21.04 -0.47
CA VAL A 288 14.54 21.42 -1.88
C VAL A 288 15.11 22.84 -1.90
N PRO A 289 16.17 23.12 -2.69
CA PRO A 289 16.72 24.47 -2.80
C PRO A 289 15.61 25.44 -3.17
N SER A 290 15.44 26.48 -2.36
CA SER A 290 14.38 27.47 -2.45
C SER A 290 14.45 28.25 -3.75
N ARG A 291 13.86 27.73 -4.83
CA ARG A 291 13.34 28.60 -5.88
C ARG A 291 12.21 29.39 -5.24
N ARG A 292 12.35 30.72 -5.22
CA ARG A 292 11.34 31.64 -4.67
C ARG A 292 10.03 31.44 -5.43
N LEU A 293 9.12 30.63 -4.85
CA LEU A 293 7.81 30.33 -5.43
C LEU A 293 7.06 31.64 -5.69
N GLY A 294 6.58 31.80 -6.93
CA GLY A 294 5.82 32.98 -7.32
C GLY A 294 4.51 33.05 -6.56
N ARG A 295 4.08 34.26 -6.14
CA ARG A 295 2.86 34.49 -5.35
C ARG A 295 1.58 33.85 -5.96
N ASN A 296 1.53 33.70 -7.28
CA ASN A 296 0.40 33.11 -8.00
C ASN A 296 0.56 31.62 -8.35
N GLU A 297 1.69 30.99 -8.05
CA GLU A 297 1.94 29.56 -8.32
C GLU A 297 1.15 28.65 -7.38
N ARG A 298 1.08 27.35 -7.68
CA ARG A 298 0.44 26.36 -6.80
C ARG A 298 1.23 26.24 -5.51
N CYS A 299 0.54 26.22 -4.38
CA CYS A 299 1.21 26.13 -3.08
C CYS A 299 1.94 24.79 -2.92
N TRP A 300 3.15 24.83 -2.35
CA TRP A 300 3.99 23.65 -2.11
C TRP A 300 3.34 22.58 -1.22
N CYS A 301 2.36 22.94 -0.38
CA CYS A 301 1.62 22.00 0.48
C CYS A 301 0.68 21.05 -0.27
N GLY A 302 0.55 21.15 -1.60
CA GLY A 302 -0.30 20.26 -2.39
C GLY A 302 -1.80 20.54 -2.32
N SER A 303 -2.24 21.62 -1.64
CA SER A 303 -3.66 21.96 -1.47
C SER A 303 -4.41 22.36 -2.76
N GLY A 304 -3.70 22.50 -3.87
CA GLY A 304 -4.25 23.01 -5.15
C GLY A 304 -4.57 24.51 -5.17
N LYS A 305 -4.48 25.20 -4.03
CA LYS A 305 -4.71 26.66 -3.93
C LYS A 305 -3.47 27.43 -4.41
N LYS A 306 -3.69 28.67 -4.91
CA LYS A 306 -2.58 29.61 -5.22
C LYS A 306 -1.82 29.94 -3.93
N TYR A 307 -0.49 30.04 -4.00
CA TYR A 307 0.39 30.26 -2.85
C TYR A 307 -0.06 31.44 -1.98
N LYS A 308 -0.45 32.57 -2.60
CA LYS A 308 -1.02 33.75 -1.90
C LYS A 308 -2.26 33.52 -1.06
N LYS A 309 -3.04 32.47 -1.36
CA LYS A 309 -4.29 32.12 -0.65
C LYS A 309 -4.09 30.93 0.31
N CYS A 310 -2.84 30.50 0.50
CA CYS A 310 -2.47 29.38 1.35
C CYS A 310 -1.36 29.84 2.30
N HIS A 311 -0.13 29.36 2.14
CA HIS A 311 0.96 29.58 3.10
C HIS A 311 1.71 30.92 2.98
N TRP A 312 1.42 31.76 1.98
CA TRP A 312 2.13 33.04 1.76
C TRP A 312 2.20 33.93 3.01
N ALA A 313 1.09 34.09 3.74
CA ALA A 313 1.05 34.93 4.93
C ALA A 313 1.91 34.35 6.07
N SER A 314 1.88 33.03 6.26
CA SER A 314 2.65 32.31 7.27
C SER A 314 4.16 32.38 6.99
N ASP A 315 4.54 32.21 5.72
CA ASP A 315 5.95 32.21 5.29
C ASP A 315 6.55 33.63 5.35
N HIS A 316 5.76 34.67 5.03
CA HIS A 316 6.20 36.07 5.10
C HIS A 316 6.24 36.64 6.52
N GLN A 317 5.40 36.14 7.45
CA GLN A 317 5.50 36.52 8.86
C GLN A 317 6.72 35.88 9.56
N SER A 318 7.20 34.74 9.05
CA SER A 318 8.32 33.99 9.63
C SER A 318 9.70 34.48 9.17
N GLY A 319 9.77 35.54 8.36
CA GLY A 319 11.04 36.11 7.88
C GLY A 319 11.82 35.22 6.90
N VAL A 320 11.23 34.14 6.39
CA VAL A 320 11.83 33.28 5.36
C VAL A 320 11.62 33.93 3.99
N GLY A 321 12.28 35.06 3.77
CA GLY A 321 12.04 35.90 2.60
C GLY A 321 12.99 37.07 2.40
N LYS A 322 14.18 37.06 3.02
CA LYS A 322 15.33 37.83 2.54
C LYS A 322 16.42 36.86 2.10
#